data_AF-A0A1H3PCG8-F1
#
_entry.id   AF-A0A1H3PCG8-F1
#
_cell.length_a   1.000
_cell.length_b   1.000
_cell.length_c   1.000
_cell.angle_alpha   90.00
_cell.angle_beta   90.00
_cell.angle_gamma   90.00
#
_symmetry.space_group_name_H-M   'P 1'
#
loop_
_entity.id
_entity.type
_entity.pdbx_description
1 polymer ?
#
loop_
_entity_poly.entity_id
_entity_poly.type
_entity_poly.pdbx_seq_one_letter_code
_entity_poly.pdbx_strand_id
1 'polypeptide(L)'
;MMMPVSSSEADNTRTLRLIGYWCEPGEEHWPDAALFVDREADVASQRRVSDYLRGGTWFVATAGHSLCRLCGTSNGSTELTDGKYFVWPEGLAHYIDAHNVRLPNEIIELMDQSPGPVDVEAFERDVLETEQVVIDIAWWLSVRGSQSRTRSQS
;
A
#
# COMPACT_ATOMS: atom_id res chain seq x y z
N MET A 1 39.06 -23.07 12.38
CA MET A 1 37.88 -23.92 12.57
C MET A 1 36.67 -23.07 12.19
N MET A 2 36.24 -23.15 10.93
CA MET A 2 35.02 -22.47 10.46
C MET A 2 33.85 -23.36 10.85
N MET A 3 32.91 -22.80 11.62
CA MET A 3 31.63 -23.45 11.89
C MET A 3 30.80 -23.40 10.60
N PRO A 4 30.23 -24.52 10.12
CA PRO A 4 29.25 -24.47 9.05
C PRO A 4 27.98 -23.82 9.62
N VAL A 5 27.56 -22.71 9.03
CA VAL A 5 26.23 -22.14 9.33
C VAL A 5 25.23 -23.04 8.65
N SER A 6 24.44 -23.77 9.44
CA SER A 6 23.39 -24.68 8.96
C SER A 6 22.42 -23.92 8.05
N SER A 7 22.45 -24.25 6.77
CA SER A 7 21.37 -23.95 5.82
C SER A 7 20.13 -24.78 6.19
N SER A 8 19.19 -24.19 6.93
CA SER A 8 17.81 -24.67 7.07
C SER A 8 16.96 -23.65 7.83
N GLU A 9 16.79 -22.45 7.26
CA GLU A 9 15.57 -21.68 7.48
C GLU A 9 14.77 -21.85 6.19
N ALA A 10 13.59 -22.44 6.28
CA ALA A 10 12.66 -22.41 5.16
C ALA A 10 12.50 -20.93 4.78
N ASP A 11 12.67 -20.62 3.49
CA ASP A 11 12.52 -19.29 2.91
C ASP A 11 11.10 -18.79 3.19
N ASN A 12 10.89 -18.21 4.38
CA ASN A 12 9.61 -17.69 4.85
C ASN A 12 9.44 -16.23 4.40
N THR A 13 10.10 -15.87 3.31
CA THR A 13 10.07 -14.54 2.72
C THR A 13 8.65 -14.23 2.31
N ARG A 14 8.11 -13.12 2.82
CA ARG A 14 6.77 -12.63 2.50
C ARG A 14 6.89 -11.38 1.65
N THR A 15 6.09 -11.33 0.59
CA THR A 15 6.03 -10.17 -0.29
C THR A 15 4.80 -9.33 0.02
N LEU A 16 5.01 -8.08 0.39
CA LEU A 16 3.94 -7.08 0.57
C LEU A 16 3.98 -6.11 -0.60
N ARG A 17 2.82 -5.70 -1.10
CA ARG A 17 2.71 -4.75 -2.21
C ARG A 17 2.71 -3.33 -1.68
N LEU A 18 3.55 -2.49 -2.26
CA LEU A 18 3.46 -1.05 -2.04
C LEU A 18 2.26 -0.51 -2.83
N ILE A 19 1.41 0.30 -2.21
CA ILE A 19 0.23 0.90 -2.87
C ILE A 19 0.07 2.38 -2.48
N GLY A 20 -0.65 3.14 -3.30
CA GLY A 20 -1.02 4.52 -2.97
C GLY A 20 0.01 5.60 -3.27
N TYR A 21 1.07 5.26 -4.02
CA TYR A 21 2.04 6.22 -4.54
C TYR A 21 1.58 6.75 -5.90
N TRP A 22 1.61 8.07 -6.07
CA TRP A 22 1.05 8.71 -7.25
C TRP A 22 2.11 9.51 -8.00
N CYS A 23 1.99 9.58 -9.32
CA CYS A 23 2.92 10.35 -10.13
C CYS A 23 2.92 11.84 -9.77
N GLU A 24 4.12 12.41 -9.82
CA GLU A 24 4.37 13.85 -9.88
C GLU A 24 5.00 14.21 -11.23
N PRO A 25 5.02 15.49 -11.64
CA PRO A 25 5.78 15.92 -12.81
C PRO A 25 7.24 15.44 -12.72
N GLY A 26 7.70 14.66 -13.70
CA GLY A 26 9.02 14.02 -13.70
C GLY A 26 9.08 12.61 -13.12
N GLU A 27 7.97 12.08 -12.59
CA GLU A 27 7.84 10.73 -12.07
C GLU A 27 6.69 9.96 -12.76
N GLU A 28 6.59 10.06 -14.09
CA GLU A 28 5.48 9.51 -14.88
C GLU A 28 5.39 7.97 -14.87
N HIS A 29 6.31 7.29 -14.20
CA HIS A 29 6.30 5.84 -14.01
C HIS A 29 5.28 5.40 -12.94
N TRP A 30 4.91 6.28 -12.01
CA TRP A 30 3.86 6.00 -11.03
C TRP A 30 2.45 6.19 -11.62
N PRO A 31 1.42 5.54 -11.03
CA PRO A 31 0.04 5.76 -11.44
C PRO A 31 -0.45 7.19 -11.19
N ASP A 32 -1.31 7.70 -12.08
CA ASP A 32 -2.02 8.97 -11.87
C ASP A 32 -3.27 8.75 -11.01
N ALA A 33 -3.32 9.39 -9.84
CA ALA A 33 -4.45 9.33 -8.91
C ALA A 33 -5.79 9.72 -9.56
N ALA A 34 -5.78 10.63 -10.53
CA ALA A 34 -6.99 11.09 -11.21
C ALA A 34 -7.68 9.96 -11.99
N LEU A 35 -6.94 8.95 -12.44
CA LEU A 35 -7.48 7.78 -13.14
C LEU A 35 -8.18 6.77 -12.22
N PHE A 36 -8.13 6.98 -10.91
CA PHE A 36 -8.80 6.13 -9.92
C PHE A 36 -10.04 6.79 -9.33
N VAL A 37 -10.30 8.08 -9.63
CA VAL A 37 -11.51 8.76 -9.18
C VAL A 37 -12.74 8.13 -9.84
N ASP A 38 -13.61 7.54 -9.02
CA ASP A 38 -14.85 6.89 -9.45
C ASP A 38 -16.01 7.49 -8.66
N ARG A 39 -16.76 8.44 -9.24
CA ARG A 39 -17.87 9.15 -8.57
C ARG A 39 -19.04 8.24 -8.19
N GLU A 40 -19.12 7.08 -8.82
CA GLU A 40 -20.19 6.11 -8.60
C GLU A 40 -19.73 4.98 -7.66
N ALA A 41 -18.55 5.11 -7.04
CA ALA A 41 -18.04 4.12 -6.10
C ALA A 41 -18.99 3.94 -4.91
N ASP A 42 -19.23 2.67 -4.55
CA ASP A 42 -20.08 2.33 -3.41
C ASP A 42 -19.54 2.91 -2.10
N VAL A 43 -20.33 3.78 -1.47
CA VAL A 43 -19.94 4.52 -0.26
C VAL A 43 -19.61 3.58 0.90
N ALA A 44 -20.36 2.48 1.04
CA ALA A 44 -20.10 1.52 2.11
C ALA A 44 -18.76 0.81 1.92
N SER A 45 -18.44 0.43 0.68
CA SER A 45 -17.14 -0.13 0.32
C SER A 45 -16.01 0.87 0.52
N GLN A 46 -16.16 2.10 0.04
CA GLN A 46 -15.14 3.15 0.21
C GLN A 46 -14.86 3.41 1.69
N ARG A 47 -15.90 3.47 2.52
CA ARG A 47 -15.75 3.62 3.97
C ARG A 47 -14.95 2.47 4.59
N ARG A 48 -15.25 1.21 4.23
CA ARG A 48 -14.49 0.05 4.74
C ARG A 48 -13.02 0.11 4.35
N VAL A 49 -12.72 0.46 3.10
CA VAL A 49 -11.33 0.61 2.61
C VAL A 49 -10.63 1.75 3.36
N SER A 50 -11.29 2.88 3.54
CA SER A 50 -10.75 4.02 4.30
C SER A 50 -10.47 3.66 5.77
N ASP A 51 -11.40 2.96 6.43
CA ASP A 51 -11.24 2.48 7.80
C ASP A 51 -10.10 1.45 7.92
N TYR A 52 -9.94 0.57 6.92
CA TYR A 52 -8.81 -0.36 6.82
C TYR A 52 -7.47 0.39 6.77
N LEU A 53 -7.34 1.37 5.86
CA LEU A 53 -6.09 2.10 5.66
C LEU A 53 -5.69 2.91 6.89
N ARG A 54 -6.66 3.49 7.60
CA ARG A 54 -6.43 4.20 8.86
C ARG A 54 -6.07 3.29 10.03
N GLY A 55 -6.50 2.04 9.97
CA GLY A 55 -6.18 1.02 10.98
C GLY A 55 -4.79 0.40 10.81
N GLY A 56 -4.03 0.79 9.78
CA GLY A 56 -2.67 0.29 9.56
C GLY A 56 -1.73 0.63 10.71
N THR A 57 -0.72 -0.22 10.91
CA THR A 57 0.34 0.05 11.88
C THR A 57 1.42 0.90 11.22
N TRP A 58 1.78 2.01 11.84
CA TRP A 58 2.90 2.84 11.44
C TRP A 58 4.24 2.12 11.62
N PHE A 59 5.12 2.13 10.62
CA PHE A 59 6.44 1.49 10.71
C PHE A 59 7.60 2.32 10.15
N VAL A 60 7.37 3.43 9.44
CA VAL A 60 8.44 4.36 9.03
C VAL A 60 7.88 5.78 8.99
N ALA A 61 8.66 6.76 9.45
CA ALA A 61 8.40 8.18 9.20
C ALA A 61 9.44 8.73 8.20
N THR A 62 8.97 9.51 7.23
CA THR A 62 9.83 10.21 6.27
C THR A 62 10.05 11.66 6.71
N ALA A 63 11.17 12.26 6.32
CA ALA A 63 11.58 13.60 6.78
C ALA A 63 10.80 14.78 6.15
N GLY A 64 9.65 14.54 5.52
CA GLY A 64 8.84 15.56 4.85
C GLY A 64 7.36 15.22 4.76
N HIS A 65 6.51 16.23 4.57
CA HIS A 65 5.08 16.03 4.33
C HIS A 65 4.82 15.82 2.85
N SER A 66 4.06 14.77 2.50
CA SER A 66 3.53 14.63 1.15
C SER A 66 2.34 15.58 0.96
N LEU A 67 2.10 16.03 -0.27
CA LEU A 67 0.90 16.80 -0.63
C LEU A 67 -0.07 15.92 -1.41
N CYS A 68 -1.37 16.12 -1.23
CA CYS A 68 -2.37 15.46 -2.06
C CYS A 68 -2.22 15.92 -3.51
N ARG A 69 -2.10 15.00 -4.47
CA ARG A 69 -1.90 15.32 -5.90
C ARG A 69 -3.17 15.87 -6.54
N LEU A 70 -4.34 15.69 -5.90
CA LEU A 70 -5.64 16.14 -6.40
C LEU A 70 -6.08 17.50 -5.83
N CYS A 71 -5.72 17.82 -4.58
CA CYS A 71 -6.14 19.10 -3.95
C CYS A 71 -5.02 19.92 -3.30
N GLY A 72 -3.79 19.40 -3.22
CA GLY A 72 -2.63 20.10 -2.67
C GLY A 72 -2.60 20.21 -1.14
N THR A 73 -3.52 19.58 -0.41
CA THR A 73 -3.51 19.59 1.07
C THR A 73 -2.38 18.70 1.61
N SER A 74 -1.86 18.99 2.81
CA SER A 74 -0.92 18.11 3.51
C SER A 74 -1.51 16.71 3.68
N ASN A 75 -0.72 15.69 3.34
CA ASN A 75 -1.17 14.32 3.10
C ASN A 75 -0.31 13.29 3.86
N GLY A 76 0.04 13.63 5.11
CA GLY A 76 0.82 12.77 6.00
C GLY A 76 2.31 12.71 5.65
N SER A 77 3.07 12.05 6.53
CA SER A 77 4.53 11.89 6.40
C SER A 77 5.01 10.50 6.80
N THR A 78 4.08 9.55 6.88
CA THR A 78 4.34 8.23 7.46
C THR A 78 3.89 7.09 6.56
N GLU A 79 4.56 5.94 6.69
CA GLU A 79 4.20 4.69 6.04
C GLU A 79 3.51 3.75 7.03
N LEU A 80 2.42 3.13 6.58
CA LEU A 80 1.63 2.17 7.32
C LEU A 80 1.68 0.81 6.62
N THR A 81 1.45 -0.23 7.41
CA THR A 81 1.39 -1.61 6.95
C THR A 81 0.28 -2.37 7.67
N ASP A 82 -0.27 -3.39 7.02
CA ASP A 82 -1.10 -4.42 7.67
C ASP A 82 -0.26 -5.62 8.13
N GLY A 83 1.05 -5.61 7.85
CA GLY A 83 2.00 -6.69 8.16
C GLY A 83 1.80 -7.96 7.32
N LYS A 84 0.90 -7.94 6.33
CA LYS A 84 0.48 -9.15 5.61
C LYS A 84 0.46 -8.99 4.10
N TYR A 85 -0.18 -7.95 3.58
CA TYR A 85 -0.41 -7.76 2.15
C TYR A 85 0.15 -6.45 1.62
N PHE A 86 0.10 -5.36 2.39
CA PHE A 86 0.31 -4.02 1.85
C PHE A 86 1.18 -3.13 2.73
N VAL A 87 1.90 -2.23 2.08
CA VAL A 87 2.50 -1.03 2.67
C VAL A 87 1.98 0.19 1.91
N TRP A 88 1.65 1.28 2.62
CA TRP A 88 1.03 2.46 2.01
C TRP A 88 1.33 3.76 2.77
N PRO A 89 1.29 4.92 2.09
CA PRO A 89 1.42 6.20 2.76
C PRO A 89 0.14 6.52 3.53
N GLU A 90 0.28 7.13 4.71
CA GLU A 90 -0.81 7.59 5.60
C GLU A 90 -1.91 8.33 4.85
N GLY A 91 -1.51 9.19 3.92
CA GLY A 91 -2.42 9.99 3.12
C GLY A 91 -3.28 9.22 2.12
N LEU A 92 -3.08 7.91 1.91
CA LEU A 92 -3.90 7.14 0.96
C LEU A 92 -5.41 7.20 1.31
N ALA A 93 -5.75 7.19 2.60
CA ALA A 93 -7.14 7.31 3.06
C ALA A 93 -7.79 8.65 2.66
N HIS A 94 -7.00 9.73 2.55
CA HIS A 94 -7.50 11.03 2.12
C HIS A 94 -8.00 11.01 0.67
N TYR A 95 -7.33 10.27 -0.23
CA TYR A 95 -7.78 10.13 -1.62
C TYR A 95 -9.15 9.47 -1.72
N ILE A 96 -9.41 8.48 -0.86
CA ILE A 96 -10.71 7.81 -0.82
C ILE A 96 -11.78 8.78 -0.34
N ASP A 97 -11.58 9.38 0.84
CA ASP A 97 -12.63 10.16 1.49
C ASP A 97 -12.91 11.50 0.82
N ALA A 98 -11.87 12.20 0.36
CA ALA A 98 -12.00 13.54 -0.19
C ALA A 98 -12.21 13.55 -1.71
N HIS A 99 -11.77 12.48 -2.40
CA HIS A 99 -11.70 12.47 -3.86
C HIS A 99 -12.38 11.26 -4.50
N ASN A 100 -12.98 10.36 -3.71
CA ASN A 100 -13.65 9.15 -4.20
C ASN A 100 -12.72 8.30 -5.09
N VAL A 101 -11.43 8.28 -4.76
CA VAL A 101 -10.46 7.40 -5.40
C VAL A 101 -10.77 5.97 -5.03
N ARG A 102 -11.10 5.15 -6.02
CA ARG A 102 -11.38 3.74 -5.86
C ARG A 102 -10.16 2.91 -6.24
N LEU A 103 -9.60 2.20 -5.27
CA LEU A 103 -8.50 1.25 -5.48
C LEU A 103 -8.95 0.07 -6.36
N PRO A 104 -8.01 -0.65 -7.02
CA PRO A 104 -8.31 -1.86 -7.76
C PRO A 104 -9.05 -2.90 -6.91
N ASN A 105 -10.03 -3.61 -7.51
CA ASN A 105 -10.87 -4.59 -6.80
C ASN A 105 -10.04 -5.67 -6.10
N GLU A 106 -8.97 -6.14 -6.73
CA GLU A 106 -8.08 -7.17 -6.19
C GLU A 106 -7.36 -6.76 -4.90
N ILE A 107 -7.23 -5.45 -4.64
CA ILE A 107 -6.76 -4.93 -3.34
C ILE A 107 -7.93 -4.86 -2.36
N ILE A 108 -9.06 -4.29 -2.79
CA ILE A 108 -10.24 -4.09 -1.94
C ILE A 108 -10.75 -5.43 -1.39
N GLU A 109 -10.69 -6.51 -2.18
CA GLU A 109 -11.07 -7.85 -1.77
C GLU A 109 -10.22 -8.40 -0.61
N LEU A 110 -8.97 -7.95 -0.48
CA LEU A 110 -8.06 -8.31 0.61
C LEU A 110 -8.22 -7.41 1.85
N MET A 111 -8.93 -6.29 1.72
CA MET A 111 -9.24 -5.34 2.79
C MET A 111 -10.58 -5.68 3.45
N ASP A 112 -10.73 -6.93 3.87
CA ASP A 112 -11.99 -7.48 4.40
C ASP A 112 -12.23 -7.13 5.88
N GLN A 113 -11.15 -6.88 6.63
CA GLN A 113 -11.17 -6.61 8.06
C GLN A 113 -10.09 -5.59 8.42
N SER A 114 -10.33 -4.81 9.47
CA SER A 114 -9.31 -3.87 9.98
C SER A 114 -8.00 -4.60 10.29
N PRO A 115 -6.84 -4.02 9.96
CA PRO A 115 -5.55 -4.61 10.30
C PRO A 115 -5.42 -4.89 11.81
N GLY A 116 -4.82 -6.02 12.15
CA GLY A 116 -4.40 -6.32 13.51
C GLY A 116 -3.11 -5.55 13.88
N PRO A 117 -2.74 -5.50 15.17
CA PRO A 117 -1.49 -4.89 15.59
C PRO A 117 -0.29 -5.63 14.98
N VAL A 118 0.62 -4.88 14.37
CA VAL A 118 1.90 -5.39 13.86
C VAL A 118 3.00 -5.10 14.88
N ASP A 119 3.87 -6.09 15.12
CA ASP A 119 5.11 -5.86 15.86
C ASP A 119 6.08 -5.05 14.97
N VAL A 120 6.15 -3.75 15.22
CA VAL A 120 6.88 -2.79 14.37
C VAL A 120 8.38 -3.07 14.39
N GLU A 121 8.95 -3.34 15.56
CA GLU A 121 10.39 -3.62 15.67
C GLU A 121 10.76 -4.91 14.93
N ALA A 122 9.90 -5.93 15.02
CA ALA A 122 10.10 -7.14 14.24
C ALA A 122 9.95 -6.89 12.73
N PHE A 123 8.91 -6.15 12.33
CA PHE A 123 8.66 -5.84 10.93
C PHE A 123 9.79 -4.99 10.31
N GLU A 124 10.25 -3.95 10.99
CA GLU A 124 11.36 -3.10 10.53
C GLU A 124 12.64 -3.91 10.35
N ARG A 125 12.99 -4.76 11.33
CA ARG A 125 14.14 -5.67 11.22
C ARG A 125 13.98 -6.61 10.04
N ASP A 126 12.79 -7.14 9.82
CA ASP A 126 12.52 -8.09 8.73
C ASP A 126 12.57 -7.44 7.34
N VAL A 127 12.29 -6.14 7.25
CA VAL A 127 12.40 -5.33 6.02
C VAL A 127 13.85 -4.86 5.78
N LEU A 128 14.53 -4.35 6.81
CA LEU A 128 15.80 -3.63 6.67
C LEU A 128 17.05 -4.50 6.84
N GLU A 129 16.95 -5.57 7.63
CA GLU A 129 18.12 -6.35 8.05
C GLU A 129 18.08 -7.81 7.57
N THR A 130 16.94 -8.49 7.75
CA THR A 130 16.86 -9.94 7.44
C THR A 130 16.33 -10.23 6.04
N GLU A 131 15.77 -9.24 5.36
CA GLU A 131 15.13 -9.35 4.03
C GLU A 131 14.02 -10.42 3.98
N GLN A 132 13.46 -10.82 5.13
CA GLN A 132 12.34 -11.74 5.22
C GLN A 132 11.02 -11.10 4.77
N VAL A 133 10.96 -9.77 4.72
CA VAL A 133 9.86 -9.02 4.13
C VAL A 133 10.37 -8.25 2.91
N VAL A 134 9.82 -8.58 1.74
CA VAL A 134 10.12 -7.90 0.48
C VAL A 134 8.96 -6.99 0.11
N ILE A 135 9.27 -5.73 -0.20
CA ILE A 135 8.27 -4.78 -0.71
C ILE A 135 8.26 -4.81 -2.24
N ASP A 136 7.16 -5.31 -2.82
CA ASP A 136 6.92 -5.31 -4.26
C ASP A 136 6.31 -3.97 -4.70
N ILE A 137 7.15 -3.17 -5.35
CA ILE A 137 6.79 -1.89 -5.94
C ILE A 137 6.28 -2.07 -7.39
N ALA A 138 6.76 -3.11 -8.07
CA ALA A 138 6.53 -3.32 -9.50
C ALA A 138 5.05 -3.53 -9.81
N TRP A 139 4.33 -4.16 -8.89
CA TRP A 139 2.88 -4.33 -9.02
C TRP A 139 2.16 -2.99 -9.17
N TRP A 140 2.40 -2.02 -8.28
CA TRP A 140 1.73 -0.72 -8.31
C TRP A 140 2.10 0.10 -9.53
N LEU A 141 3.38 0.06 -9.93
CA LEU A 141 3.86 0.68 -11.16
C LEU A 141 3.19 0.12 -12.42
N SER A 142 2.61 -1.07 -12.37
CA SER A 142 1.89 -1.67 -13.49
C SER A 142 0.40 -1.25 -13.58
N VAL A 143 -0.17 -0.71 -12.50
CA VAL A 143 -1.59 -0.34 -12.44
C VAL A 143 -1.87 0.92 -13.27
N ARG A 144 -3.01 0.95 -13.97
CA ARG A 144 -3.39 2.03 -14.88
C ARG A 144 -4.83 2.51 -14.64
N GLY A 145 -5.13 2.89 -13.40
CA GLY A 145 -6.46 3.34 -12.96
C GLY A 145 -7.25 2.26 -12.23
N SER A 146 -8.49 2.60 -11.82
CA SER A 146 -9.39 1.69 -11.11
C SER A 146 -9.88 0.51 -11.97
N GLN A 147 -9.65 0.57 -13.28
CA GLN A 147 -10.06 -0.40 -14.30
C GLN A 147 -8.92 -1.35 -14.68
N SER A 148 -8.27 -2.00 -13.71
CA SER A 148 -7.47 -3.20 -13.98
C SER A 148 -8.42 -4.33 -14.40
N ARG A 149 -8.74 -4.35 -15.70
CA ARG A 149 -9.61 -5.30 -16.44
C ARG A 149 -9.81 -6.66 -15.75
N THR A 150 -11.02 -6.94 -15.30
CA THR A 150 -11.58 -8.30 -15.35
C THR A 150 -11.69 -8.69 -16.81
N ARG A 151 -10.67 -9.36 -17.32
CA ARG A 151 -10.70 -10.00 -18.64
C ARG A 151 -11.46 -11.32 -18.49
N SER A 152 -12.78 -11.28 -18.34
CA SER A 152 -13.61 -12.47 -18.52
C SER A 152 -13.88 -12.64 -20.02
N GLN A 153 -13.08 -13.48 -20.65
CA GLN A 153 -13.51 -14.21 -21.83
C GLN A 153 -14.59 -15.20 -21.39
N SER A 154 -15.79 -15.11 -21.97
CA SER A 154 -16.70 -16.23 -22.26
C SER A 154 -17.72 -15.77 -23.29
#